data_AF-A0ABD0TMG1-F1
#
_entry.id   AF-A0ABD0TMG1-F1
#
_cell.length_a   1.000
_cell.length_b   1.000
_cell.length_c   1.000
_cell.angle_alpha   90.00
_cell.angle_beta   90.00
_cell.angle_gamma   90.00
#
_symmetry.space_group_name_H-M   'P 1'
#
loop_
_entity.id
_entity.type
_entity.pdbx_description
1 polymer ?
#
loop_
_entity_poly.entity_id
_entity_poly.type
_entity_poly.pdbx_seq_one_letter_code
_entity_poly.pdbx_strand_id
1 'polypeptide(L)'
;MAMCYQKHPFEVESEDRLTTINTKIFEIKKKIQLSEGQRKSCYEVNEVEKQQNNDLIETLKKEIKLRLNELTQARAVISEEEVQIKKYLNEVCPLGNKNSDQIIHNLDLKVIEQRKMLDLLKYEKKSKKNKLSELEKVYEHLLIENTKSELVKSKSSTRARKHASHLENEIHKVLIQWTEAELVKKKYLTIRQALLDDSVKFESSLSRIEDMLEKQKEEIAKLEAVREEAAEMRVRATAATAAEAARAHDAEHARASERVYFAQRFAERKRELEKLEKRIFPPQARPVVRQESAETEGEAITEESSAIAQMEEIFQRLMKLTGVTDTDEVFDRFRAQRETSKRLNYLQQTIEEEKLELENSQTSLMAELEAFKFASVKDKDEGQDQINELKEEIKKEEEMQAELEEKLEELTTVLLDIKRLLYDLCKLLEVIPEPTMPEWTAEARDVQELVQVLMQRYEKACARAQEIRVKHGETTVIAVPSNPTSRPSSVAGVSVSHSTPKETDKAVPSYKEMVQREPVRGPASDEEEDIPSRCYLKRQAQLIVDTKCRRKGLRGFPRK
;
A
#
# COMPACT_ATOMS: atom_id res chain seq x y z
N MET A 1 55.57 62.51 178.27
CA MET A 1 54.89 62.05 179.50
C MET A 1 54.37 60.64 179.17
N ALA A 2 54.74 59.53 179.83
CA ALA A 2 54.85 59.26 181.28
C ALA A 2 53.46 59.22 181.95
N MET A 3 53.02 58.16 182.63
CA MET A 3 53.49 56.75 182.75
C MET A 3 52.28 55.86 183.11
N CYS A 4 52.34 54.54 182.89
CA CYS A 4 52.04 53.59 183.97
C CYS A 4 52.58 52.17 183.68
N TYR A 5 53.30 51.59 184.66
CA TYR A 5 53.45 50.14 184.81
C TYR A 5 52.29 49.61 185.64
N GLN A 6 51.88 48.35 185.41
CA GLN A 6 51.56 47.45 186.52
C GLN A 6 51.81 45.98 186.12
N LYS A 7 51.93 45.10 187.12
CA LYS A 7 52.54 43.77 186.99
C LYS A 7 51.52 42.64 187.20
N HIS A 8 51.62 41.58 186.38
CA HIS A 8 51.45 40.16 186.77
C HIS A 8 50.09 39.72 187.39
N PRO A 9 49.81 38.41 187.61
CA PRO A 9 50.70 37.24 187.65
C PRO A 9 50.40 36.09 186.68
N PHE A 10 51.25 35.06 186.77
CA PHE A 10 51.03 33.71 186.24
C PHE A 10 49.95 32.98 187.04
N GLU A 11 49.24 32.08 186.38
CA GLU A 11 48.75 30.83 186.99
C GLU A 11 48.75 29.72 185.93
N VAL A 12 48.79 28.45 186.36
CA VAL A 12 49.37 27.36 185.57
C VAL A 12 48.39 26.67 184.61
N GLU A 13 48.99 26.26 183.49
CA GLU A 13 48.56 25.40 182.38
C GLU A 13 47.38 24.43 182.59
N SER A 14 46.58 24.28 181.52
CA SER A 14 45.87 23.04 181.20
C SER A 14 46.01 22.73 179.71
N GLU A 15 46.12 21.44 179.35
CA GLU A 15 46.27 20.98 177.96
C GLU A 15 45.10 21.42 177.06
N ASP A 16 43.91 21.65 177.65
CA ASP A 16 42.72 22.18 176.99
C ASP A 16 42.98 23.47 176.21
N ARG A 17 43.90 24.33 176.67
CA ARG A 17 44.26 25.54 175.91
C ARG A 17 44.99 25.19 174.61
N LEU A 18 45.87 24.19 174.63
CA LEU A 18 46.64 23.80 173.46
C LEU A 18 45.77 23.02 172.46
N THR A 19 44.88 22.15 172.93
CA THR A 19 43.88 21.49 172.06
C THR A 19 42.87 22.50 171.49
N THR A 20 42.39 23.46 172.28
CA THR A 20 41.51 24.56 171.82
C THR A 20 42.21 25.50 170.82
N ILE A 21 43.52 25.72 170.96
CA ILE A 21 44.31 26.46 169.97
C ILE A 21 44.47 25.62 168.70
N ASN A 22 44.75 24.31 168.80
CA ASN A 22 44.89 23.44 167.64
C ASN A 22 43.58 23.25 166.85
N THR A 23 42.42 23.15 167.51
CA THR A 23 41.11 23.14 166.81
C THR A 23 40.84 24.47 166.11
N LYS A 24 41.11 25.61 166.76
CA LYS A 24 41.02 26.94 166.12
C LYS A 24 41.99 27.09 164.94
N ILE A 25 43.21 26.58 165.03
CA ILE A 25 44.17 26.54 163.91
C ILE A 25 43.66 25.65 162.77
N PHE A 26 43.04 24.51 163.08
CA PHE A 26 42.44 23.64 162.07
C PHE A 26 41.23 24.29 161.38
N GLU A 27 40.35 24.96 162.13
CA GLU A 27 39.25 25.77 161.58
C GLU A 27 39.75 26.93 160.72
N ILE A 28 40.80 27.64 161.15
CA ILE A 28 41.42 28.73 160.38
C ILE A 28 42.05 28.18 159.10
N LYS A 29 42.79 27.05 159.16
CA LYS A 29 43.30 26.37 157.95
C LYS A 29 42.17 25.96 157.01
N LYS A 30 41.07 25.41 157.52
CA LYS A 30 39.89 25.05 156.72
C LYS A 30 39.23 26.29 156.09
N LYS A 31 39.12 27.40 156.82
CA LYS A 31 38.62 28.69 156.30
C LYS A 31 39.55 29.30 155.24
N ILE A 32 40.87 29.23 155.42
CA ILE A 32 41.85 29.65 154.41
C ILE A 32 41.70 28.77 153.17
N GLN A 33 41.73 27.44 153.30
CA GLN A 33 41.62 26.52 152.17
C GLN A 33 40.30 26.67 151.39
N LEU A 34 39.18 26.95 152.08
CA LEU A 34 37.91 27.29 151.45
C LEU A 34 37.93 28.68 150.77
N SER A 35 38.54 29.69 151.40
CA SER A 35 38.71 31.04 150.81
C SER A 35 39.61 31.00 149.58
N GLU A 36 40.69 30.24 149.60
CA GLU A 36 41.58 30.05 148.46
C GLU A 36 40.92 29.22 147.35
N GLY A 37 40.11 28.22 147.70
CA GLY A 37 39.25 27.49 146.75
C GLY A 37 38.20 28.39 146.10
N GLN A 38 37.52 29.24 146.87
CA GLN A 38 36.56 30.23 146.37
C GLN A 38 37.24 31.28 145.48
N ARG A 39 38.39 31.82 145.90
CA ARG A 39 39.18 32.80 145.14
C ARG A 39 39.71 32.21 143.84
N LYS A 40 40.16 30.96 143.86
CA LYS A 40 40.59 30.22 142.66
C LYS A 40 39.41 29.94 141.72
N SER A 41 38.28 29.44 142.24
CA SER A 41 37.07 29.19 141.45
C SER A 41 36.51 30.48 140.83
N CYS A 42 36.51 31.59 141.56
CA CYS A 42 36.11 32.90 141.04
C CYS A 42 37.05 33.40 139.93
N TYR A 43 38.36 33.22 140.09
CA TYR A 43 39.34 33.53 139.04
C TYR A 43 39.18 32.64 137.80
N GLU A 44 38.98 31.33 137.98
CA GLU A 44 38.75 30.38 136.88
C GLU A 44 37.46 30.69 136.13
N VAL A 45 36.36 31.03 136.83
CA VAL A 45 35.12 31.49 136.19
C VAL A 45 35.34 32.79 135.43
N ASN A 46 36.06 33.76 135.98
CA ASN A 46 36.28 35.05 135.32
C ASN A 46 37.21 34.95 134.09
N GLU A 47 38.26 34.14 134.12
CA GLU A 47 39.09 33.89 132.93
C GLU A 47 38.32 33.09 131.85
N VAL A 48 37.43 32.17 132.22
CA VAL A 48 36.54 31.48 131.26
C VAL A 48 35.52 32.44 130.66
N GLU A 49 34.89 33.30 131.46
CA GLU A 49 33.96 34.34 130.99
C GLU A 49 34.66 35.35 130.07
N LYS A 50 35.87 35.77 130.42
CA LYS A 50 36.74 36.62 129.60
C LYS A 50 37.12 35.95 128.28
N GLN A 51 37.41 34.65 128.28
CA GLN A 51 37.67 33.91 127.05
C GLN A 51 36.42 33.81 126.17
N GLN A 52 35.26 33.46 126.75
CA GLN A 52 33.98 33.44 126.03
C GLN A 52 33.63 34.82 125.43
N ASN A 53 33.90 35.91 126.14
CA ASN A 53 33.74 37.27 125.62
C ASN A 53 34.71 37.59 124.48
N ASN A 54 35.97 37.12 124.54
CA ASN A 54 36.91 37.26 123.42
C ASN A 54 36.44 36.47 122.19
N ASP A 55 35.97 35.23 122.37
CA ASP A 55 35.45 34.37 121.29
C ASP A 55 34.17 34.94 120.67
N LEU A 56 33.31 35.57 121.48
CA LEU A 56 32.14 36.33 121.02
C LEU A 56 32.55 37.57 120.22
N ILE A 57 33.56 38.32 120.67
CA ILE A 57 34.10 39.47 119.94
C ILE A 57 34.75 39.02 118.62
N GLU A 58 35.43 37.87 118.57
CA GLU A 58 35.96 37.29 117.34
C GLU A 58 34.86 36.87 116.36
N THR A 59 33.81 36.19 116.82
CA THR A 59 32.70 35.75 115.97
C THR A 59 31.90 36.93 115.43
N LEU A 60 31.60 37.94 116.26
CA LEU A 60 30.99 39.20 115.81
C LEU A 60 31.86 39.95 114.80
N LYS A 61 33.20 40.01 114.97
CA LYS A 61 34.12 40.58 113.98
C LYS A 61 34.13 39.81 112.65
N LYS A 62 33.97 38.48 112.69
CA LYS A 62 33.86 37.63 111.49
C LYS A 62 32.52 37.86 110.78
N GLU A 63 31.41 37.93 111.50
CA GLU A 63 30.11 38.24 110.89
C GLU A 63 30.05 39.68 110.34
N ILE A 64 30.55 40.69 111.05
CA ILE A 64 30.60 42.07 110.54
C ILE A 64 31.35 42.14 109.20
N LYS A 65 32.48 41.44 109.06
CA LYS A 65 33.20 41.34 107.77
C LYS A 65 32.38 40.63 106.70
N LEU A 66 31.67 39.55 107.04
CA LEU A 66 30.78 38.85 106.12
C LEU A 66 29.66 39.77 105.61
N ARG A 67 28.95 40.48 106.51
CA ARG A 67 27.88 41.43 106.15
C ARG A 67 28.39 42.60 105.30
N LEU A 68 29.60 43.09 105.56
CA LEU A 68 30.23 44.14 104.74
C LEU A 68 30.53 43.64 103.32
N ASN A 69 30.99 42.39 103.18
CA ASN A 69 31.20 41.75 101.88
C ASN A 69 29.87 41.50 101.15
N GLU A 70 28.84 40.98 101.83
CA GLU A 70 27.48 40.79 101.30
C GLU A 70 26.89 42.10 100.76
N LEU A 71 26.96 43.19 101.55
CA LEU A 71 26.51 44.52 101.13
C LEU A 71 27.31 45.09 99.95
N THR A 72 28.61 44.78 99.86
CA THR A 72 29.46 45.22 98.74
C THR A 72 29.11 44.48 97.45
N GLN A 73 28.88 43.17 97.53
CA GLN A 73 28.43 42.34 96.40
C GLN A 73 27.03 42.75 95.92
N ALA A 74 26.07 42.94 96.84
CA ALA A 74 24.73 43.38 96.51
C ALA A 74 24.72 44.75 95.80
N ARG A 75 25.54 45.70 96.26
CA ARG A 75 25.71 47.02 95.60
C ARG A 75 26.31 46.92 94.20
N ALA A 76 27.23 45.97 93.96
CA ALA A 76 27.81 45.77 92.64
C ALA A 76 26.74 45.28 91.64
N VAL A 77 25.97 44.24 92.00
CA VAL A 77 24.90 43.68 91.14
C VAL A 77 23.85 44.74 90.79
N ILE A 78 23.34 45.46 91.79
CA ILE A 78 22.34 46.53 91.59
C ILE A 78 22.90 47.63 90.67
N SER A 79 24.19 47.96 90.77
CA SER A 79 24.81 48.98 89.92
C SER A 79 24.93 48.53 88.46
N GLU A 80 25.19 47.26 88.17
CA GLU A 80 25.23 46.73 86.80
C GLU A 80 23.81 46.66 86.20
N GLU A 81 22.82 46.21 86.98
CA GLU A 81 21.41 46.20 86.57
C GLU A 81 20.90 47.61 86.27
N GLU A 82 21.16 48.60 87.14
CA GLU A 82 20.78 50.00 86.89
C GLU A 82 21.42 50.57 85.61
N VAL A 83 22.69 50.28 85.34
CA VAL A 83 23.37 50.75 84.12
C VAL A 83 22.76 50.08 82.87
N GLN A 84 22.49 48.78 82.91
CA GLN A 84 21.90 48.05 81.79
C GLN A 84 20.45 48.50 81.51
N ILE A 85 19.66 48.73 82.56
CA ILE A 85 18.30 49.30 82.46
C ILE A 85 18.35 50.71 81.88
N LYS A 86 19.24 51.59 82.36
CA LYS A 86 19.39 52.96 81.83
C LYS A 86 19.83 52.95 80.36
N LYS A 87 20.73 52.04 79.98
CA LYS A 87 21.15 51.86 78.57
C LYS A 87 19.98 51.43 77.69
N TYR A 88 19.29 50.35 78.05
CA TYR A 88 18.14 49.85 77.28
C TYR A 88 17.03 50.89 77.16
N LEU A 89 16.67 51.55 78.26
CA LEU A 89 15.68 52.64 78.24
C LEU A 89 16.11 53.79 77.32
N ASN A 90 17.38 54.18 77.31
CA ASN A 90 17.87 55.25 76.46
C ASN A 90 17.93 54.87 74.95
N GLU A 91 18.10 53.58 74.64
CA GLU A 91 17.96 53.03 73.28
C GLU A 91 16.48 52.97 72.81
N VAL A 92 15.54 52.67 73.71
CA VAL A 92 14.09 52.63 73.40
C VAL A 92 13.45 54.03 73.38
N CYS A 93 13.85 54.92 74.28
CA CYS A 93 13.42 56.32 74.37
C CYS A 93 14.52 57.18 75.02
N PRO A 94 15.21 58.07 74.27
CA PRO A 94 16.26 58.93 74.83
C PRO A 94 15.81 59.70 76.08
N LEU A 95 16.48 59.47 77.21
CA LEU A 95 16.02 59.85 78.55
C LEU A 95 16.32 61.30 78.96
N GLY A 96 17.09 62.04 78.16
CA GLY A 96 17.64 63.36 78.53
C GLY A 96 16.59 64.38 78.98
N ASN A 97 16.68 64.79 80.26
CA ASN A 97 15.88 65.84 80.91
C ASN A 97 14.36 65.79 80.71
N LYS A 98 13.79 64.59 80.51
CA LYS A 98 12.33 64.37 80.44
C LYS A 98 11.76 64.03 81.81
N ASN A 99 10.54 64.49 82.09
CA ASN A 99 9.78 64.07 83.27
C ASN A 99 9.28 62.60 83.12
N SER A 100 8.98 61.92 84.23
CA SER A 100 8.51 60.53 84.25
C SER A 100 7.30 60.32 83.33
N ASP A 101 6.30 61.20 83.41
CA ASP A 101 5.09 61.14 82.59
C ASP A 101 5.39 61.22 81.08
N GLN A 102 6.41 61.98 80.70
CA GLN A 102 6.84 62.10 79.30
C GLN A 102 7.54 60.83 78.81
N ILE A 103 8.29 60.14 79.68
CA ILE A 103 8.92 58.85 79.36
C ILE A 103 7.84 57.78 79.18
N ILE A 104 6.87 57.71 80.09
CA ILE A 104 5.70 56.81 79.99
C ILE A 104 4.96 57.06 78.67
N HIS A 105 4.62 58.32 78.35
CA HIS A 105 3.93 58.66 77.11
C HIS A 105 4.72 58.28 75.84
N ASN A 106 6.05 58.43 75.83
CA ASN A 106 6.87 57.98 74.70
C ASN A 106 6.89 56.44 74.56
N LEU A 107 6.91 55.71 75.68
CA LEU A 107 6.79 54.25 75.67
C LEU A 107 5.41 53.79 75.18
N ASP A 108 4.32 54.44 75.62
CA ASP A 108 2.96 54.17 75.13
C ASP A 108 2.85 54.41 73.61
N LEU A 109 3.40 55.52 73.11
CA LEU A 109 3.46 55.80 71.67
C LEU A 109 4.26 54.71 70.92
N LYS A 110 5.36 54.21 71.49
CA LYS A 110 6.16 53.12 70.91
C LYS A 110 5.40 51.78 70.91
N VAL A 111 4.66 51.47 71.97
CA VAL A 111 3.77 50.29 72.03
C VAL A 111 2.64 50.41 71.00
N ILE A 112 2.05 51.59 70.83
CA ILE A 112 1.04 51.85 69.81
C ILE A 112 1.61 51.70 68.39
N GLU A 113 2.82 52.20 68.13
CA GLU A 113 3.52 52.02 66.85
C GLU A 113 3.81 50.53 66.56
N GLN A 114 4.41 49.82 67.52
CA GLN A 114 4.69 48.38 67.40
C GLN A 114 3.41 47.56 67.19
N ARG A 115 2.30 47.92 67.85
CA ARG A 115 1.00 47.27 67.68
C ARG A 115 0.41 47.52 66.29
N LYS A 116 0.47 48.76 65.79
CA LYS A 116 0.09 49.10 64.40
C LYS A 116 0.92 48.32 63.39
N MET A 117 2.24 48.24 63.58
CA MET A 117 3.14 47.46 62.72
C MET A 117 2.80 45.96 62.74
N LEU A 118 2.55 45.40 63.93
CA LEU A 118 2.12 44.01 64.08
C LEU A 118 0.78 43.74 63.39
N ASP A 119 -0.18 44.65 63.46
CA ASP A 119 -1.50 44.49 62.83
C ASP A 119 -1.44 44.67 61.30
N LEU A 120 -0.55 45.52 60.77
CA LEU A 120 -0.20 45.56 59.34
C LEU A 120 0.42 44.24 58.88
N LEU A 121 1.40 43.70 59.61
CA LEU A 121 2.03 42.40 59.29
C LEU A 121 1.04 41.23 59.35
N LYS A 122 0.07 41.25 60.28
CA LYS A 122 -1.06 40.30 60.30
C LYS A 122 -1.94 40.43 59.06
N TYR A 123 -2.27 41.67 58.65
CA TYR A 123 -3.06 41.92 57.45
C TYR A 123 -2.35 41.43 56.19
N GLU A 124 -1.07 41.77 56.00
CA GLU A 124 -0.26 41.26 54.89
C GLU A 124 -0.20 39.73 54.87
N LYS A 125 0.08 39.09 56.02
CA LYS A 125 0.12 37.63 56.13
C LYS A 125 -1.23 36.99 55.76
N LYS A 126 -2.35 37.61 56.15
CA LYS A 126 -3.69 37.17 55.77
C LYS A 126 -3.95 37.37 54.27
N SER A 127 -3.58 38.51 53.71
CA SER A 127 -3.71 38.81 52.27
C SER A 127 -2.92 37.81 51.42
N LYS A 128 -1.65 37.58 51.78
CA LYS A 128 -0.75 36.62 51.10
C LYS A 128 -1.29 35.18 51.22
N LYS A 129 -1.82 34.77 52.38
CA LYS A 129 -2.48 33.46 52.55
C LYS A 129 -3.75 33.33 51.72
N ASN A 130 -4.60 34.36 51.67
CA ASN A 130 -5.81 34.35 50.83
C ASN A 130 -5.42 34.18 49.36
N LYS A 131 -4.43 34.92 48.87
CA LYS A 131 -4.01 34.85 47.46
C LYS A 131 -3.37 33.52 47.09
N LEU A 132 -2.66 32.87 48.02
CA LEU A 132 -2.20 31.50 47.84
C LEU A 132 -3.39 30.53 47.67
N SER A 133 -4.42 30.64 48.52
CA SER A 133 -5.61 29.77 48.44
C SER A 133 -6.51 30.04 47.21
N GLU A 134 -6.44 31.24 46.63
CA GLU A 134 -7.00 31.49 45.29
C GLU A 134 -6.20 30.76 44.20
N LEU A 135 -4.85 30.82 44.25
CA LEU A 135 -3.98 30.15 43.28
C LEU A 135 -4.09 28.62 43.35
N GLU A 136 -4.18 28.05 44.56
CA GLU A 136 -4.42 26.62 44.79
C GLU A 136 -5.69 26.16 44.07
N LYS A 137 -6.82 26.87 44.21
CA LYS A 137 -8.09 26.55 43.55
C LYS A 137 -8.04 26.71 42.03
N VAL A 138 -7.33 27.72 41.52
CA VAL A 138 -7.13 27.90 40.07
C VAL A 138 -6.28 26.75 39.51
N TYR A 139 -5.25 26.32 40.24
CA TYR A 139 -4.42 25.17 39.86
C TYR A 139 -5.22 23.85 39.87
N GLU A 140 -6.02 23.60 40.91
CA GLU A 140 -6.95 22.46 40.96
C GLU A 140 -7.93 22.46 39.78
N HIS A 141 -8.52 23.62 39.44
CA HIS A 141 -9.40 23.74 38.28
C HIS A 141 -8.69 23.39 36.98
N LEU A 142 -7.51 23.98 36.73
CA LEU A 142 -6.72 23.73 35.52
C LEU A 142 -6.27 22.27 35.41
N LEU A 143 -5.95 21.60 36.52
CA LEU A 143 -5.60 20.17 36.54
C LEU A 143 -6.82 19.28 36.20
N ILE A 144 -7.99 19.61 36.74
CA ILE A 144 -9.26 18.94 36.42
C ILE A 144 -9.69 19.20 34.97
N GLU A 145 -9.43 20.39 34.44
CA GLU A 145 -9.74 20.77 33.06
C GLU A 145 -8.80 20.10 32.06
N ASN A 146 -7.49 20.07 32.34
CA ASN A 146 -6.51 19.41 31.48
C ASN A 146 -6.78 17.90 31.36
N THR A 147 -7.00 17.21 32.48
CA THR A 147 -7.31 15.76 32.51
C THR A 147 -8.65 15.44 31.82
N LYS A 148 -9.67 16.31 31.94
CA LYS A 148 -10.88 16.22 31.09
C LYS A 148 -10.55 16.40 29.62
N SER A 149 -9.68 17.34 29.25
CA SER A 149 -9.27 17.60 27.86
C SER A 149 -8.60 16.37 27.24
N GLU A 150 -7.71 15.70 27.96
CA GLU A 150 -7.03 14.48 27.49
C GLU A 150 -8.00 13.31 27.34
N LEU A 151 -8.94 13.14 28.28
CA LEU A 151 -9.97 12.10 28.22
C LEU A 151 -10.96 12.33 27.07
N VAL A 152 -11.23 13.60 26.71
CA VAL A 152 -12.04 13.95 25.53
C VAL A 152 -11.24 13.74 24.23
N LYS A 153 -9.99 14.26 24.14
CA LYS A 153 -9.10 14.10 22.97
C LYS A 153 -8.86 12.63 22.62
N SER A 154 -8.58 11.78 23.61
CA SER A 154 -8.36 10.34 23.41
C SER A 154 -9.63 9.62 22.93
N LYS A 155 -10.80 9.95 23.47
CA LYS A 155 -12.10 9.39 23.04
C LYS A 155 -12.52 9.90 21.64
N SER A 156 -12.33 11.18 21.34
CA SER A 156 -12.66 11.74 20.02
C SER A 156 -11.73 11.21 18.93
N SER A 157 -10.41 11.18 19.19
CA SER A 157 -9.42 10.56 18.30
C SER A 157 -9.74 9.07 18.04
N THR A 158 -10.15 8.34 19.08
CA THR A 158 -10.54 6.92 18.94
C THR A 158 -11.83 6.76 18.12
N ARG A 159 -12.82 7.64 18.25
CA ARG A 159 -14.03 7.63 17.42
C ARG A 159 -13.70 7.99 15.96
N ALA A 160 -12.90 9.04 15.74
CA ALA A 160 -12.48 9.46 14.40
C ALA A 160 -11.69 8.36 13.68
N ARG A 161 -10.72 7.73 14.37
CA ARG A 161 -9.94 6.61 13.81
C ARG A 161 -10.80 5.39 13.48
N LYS A 162 -11.82 5.08 14.30
CA LYS A 162 -12.80 4.03 13.98
C LYS A 162 -13.66 4.37 12.76
N HIS A 163 -14.03 5.63 12.59
CA HIS A 163 -14.80 6.07 11.42
C HIS A 163 -13.95 6.06 10.14
N ALA A 164 -12.69 6.54 10.20
CA ALA A 164 -11.73 6.44 9.11
C ALA A 164 -11.53 4.98 8.67
N SER A 165 -11.24 4.07 9.61
CA SER A 165 -11.07 2.65 9.32
C SER A 165 -12.33 1.96 8.76
N HIS A 166 -13.52 2.43 9.14
CA HIS A 166 -14.77 1.97 8.50
C HIS A 166 -14.90 2.48 7.05
N LEU A 167 -14.59 3.76 6.80
CA LEU A 167 -14.60 4.33 5.45
C LEU A 167 -13.54 3.67 4.54
N GLU A 168 -12.34 3.39 5.06
CA GLU A 168 -11.29 2.62 4.39
C GLU A 168 -11.81 1.23 3.97
N ASN A 169 -12.49 0.51 4.87
CA ASN A 169 -13.08 -0.80 4.58
C ASN A 169 -14.20 -0.73 3.52
N GLU A 170 -15.10 0.26 3.57
CA GLU A 170 -16.13 0.42 2.54
C GLU A 170 -15.52 0.86 1.18
N ILE A 171 -14.47 1.68 1.18
CA ILE A 171 -13.71 2.01 -0.04
C ILE A 171 -13.09 0.75 -0.65
N HIS A 172 -12.45 -0.11 0.16
CA HIS A 172 -11.90 -1.38 -0.32
C HIS A 172 -12.99 -2.33 -0.86
N LYS A 173 -14.15 -2.40 -0.21
CA LYS A 173 -15.31 -3.20 -0.65
C LYS A 173 -15.88 -2.70 -1.98
N VAL A 174 -16.07 -1.39 -2.14
CA VAL A 174 -16.51 -0.76 -3.40
C VAL A 174 -15.47 -0.98 -4.51
N LEU A 175 -14.17 -0.90 -4.19
CA LEU A 175 -13.10 -1.19 -5.15
C LEU A 175 -13.11 -2.64 -5.63
N ILE A 176 -13.35 -3.61 -4.74
CA ILE A 176 -13.50 -5.03 -5.11
C ILE A 176 -14.74 -5.22 -6.00
N GLN A 177 -15.89 -4.66 -5.61
CA GLN A 177 -17.11 -4.71 -6.43
C GLN A 177 -16.91 -4.08 -7.82
N TRP A 178 -16.14 -2.99 -7.90
CA TRP A 178 -15.80 -2.35 -9.17
C TRP A 178 -14.89 -3.23 -10.05
N THR A 179 -13.84 -3.87 -9.49
CA THR A 179 -12.99 -4.78 -10.28
C THR A 179 -13.74 -6.04 -10.73
N GLU A 180 -14.68 -6.54 -9.93
CA GLU A 180 -15.57 -7.64 -10.32
C GLU A 180 -16.53 -7.22 -11.45
N ALA A 181 -17.20 -6.07 -11.31
CA ALA A 181 -18.07 -5.52 -12.34
C ALA A 181 -17.30 -5.26 -13.65
N GLU A 182 -16.04 -4.82 -13.58
CA GLU A 182 -15.20 -4.64 -14.77
C GLU A 182 -14.77 -5.99 -15.39
N LEU A 183 -14.48 -7.01 -14.58
CA LEU A 183 -14.22 -8.37 -15.06
C LEU A 183 -15.46 -8.98 -15.74
N VAL A 184 -16.65 -8.74 -15.19
CA VAL A 184 -17.94 -9.14 -15.79
C VAL A 184 -18.18 -8.38 -17.10
N LYS A 185 -17.95 -7.07 -17.14
CA LYS A 185 -17.98 -6.26 -18.38
C LYS A 185 -17.02 -6.81 -19.44
N LYS A 186 -15.78 -7.13 -19.07
CA LYS A 186 -14.77 -7.72 -19.97
C LYS A 186 -15.24 -9.09 -20.52
N LYS A 187 -15.80 -9.97 -19.69
CA LYS A 187 -16.43 -11.23 -20.14
C LYS A 187 -17.57 -10.99 -21.14
N TYR A 188 -18.49 -10.06 -20.87
CA TYR A 188 -19.59 -9.75 -21.79
C TYR A 188 -19.12 -9.14 -23.11
N LEU A 189 -18.04 -8.35 -23.12
CA LEU A 189 -17.42 -7.85 -24.35
C LEU A 189 -16.81 -9.00 -25.18
N THR A 190 -16.12 -9.95 -24.55
CA THR A 190 -15.61 -11.15 -25.25
C THR A 190 -16.74 -12.02 -25.81
N ILE A 191 -17.83 -12.22 -25.05
CA ILE A 191 -19.02 -12.97 -25.51
C ILE A 191 -19.67 -12.23 -26.70
N ARG A 192 -19.82 -10.91 -26.63
CA ARG A 192 -20.34 -10.10 -27.74
C ARG A 192 -19.47 -10.22 -28.99
N GLN A 193 -18.14 -10.20 -28.84
CA GLN A 193 -17.24 -10.36 -29.99
C GLN A 193 -17.40 -11.74 -30.63
N ALA A 194 -17.40 -12.81 -29.83
CA ALA A 194 -17.60 -14.17 -30.34
C ALA A 194 -18.95 -14.33 -31.08
N LEU A 195 -20.03 -13.73 -30.57
CA LEU A 195 -21.34 -13.73 -31.23
C LEU A 195 -21.34 -12.94 -32.55
N LEU A 196 -20.58 -11.85 -32.64
CA LEU A 196 -20.40 -11.11 -33.90
C LEU A 196 -19.57 -11.93 -34.89
N ASP A 197 -18.44 -12.49 -34.47
CA ASP A 197 -17.60 -13.35 -35.29
C ASP A 197 -18.38 -14.55 -35.83
N ASP A 198 -19.23 -15.16 -35.00
CA ASP A 198 -20.11 -16.27 -35.40
C ASP A 198 -21.24 -15.82 -36.35
N SER A 199 -21.83 -14.63 -36.17
CA SER A 199 -22.83 -14.09 -37.11
C SER A 199 -22.28 -13.97 -38.54
N VAL A 200 -21.04 -13.48 -38.71
CA VAL A 200 -20.36 -13.41 -40.02
C VAL A 200 -20.07 -14.80 -40.61
N LYS A 201 -19.75 -15.79 -39.78
CA LYS A 201 -19.60 -17.20 -40.22
C LYS A 201 -20.93 -17.81 -40.66
N PHE A 202 -22.04 -17.47 -39.99
CA PHE A 202 -23.37 -17.93 -40.38
C PHE A 202 -23.83 -17.28 -41.69
N GLU A 203 -23.66 -15.96 -41.85
CA GLU A 203 -24.02 -15.22 -43.06
C GLU A 203 -23.24 -15.70 -44.30
N SER A 204 -21.91 -15.86 -44.17
CA SER A 204 -21.07 -16.40 -45.25
C SER A 204 -21.35 -17.89 -45.55
N SER A 205 -21.67 -18.71 -44.54
CA SER A 205 -22.08 -20.09 -44.79
C SER A 205 -23.50 -20.22 -45.35
N LEU A 206 -24.41 -19.28 -45.04
CA LEU A 206 -25.75 -19.21 -45.64
C LEU A 206 -25.64 -18.86 -47.11
N SER A 207 -24.93 -17.78 -47.45
CA SER A 207 -24.68 -17.34 -48.82
C SER A 207 -24.13 -18.46 -49.70
N ARG A 208 -23.14 -19.22 -49.20
CA ARG A 208 -22.57 -20.39 -49.88
C ARG A 208 -23.57 -21.53 -50.10
N ILE A 209 -24.50 -21.74 -49.18
CA ILE A 209 -25.55 -22.76 -49.30
C ILE A 209 -26.61 -22.30 -50.31
N GLU A 210 -26.95 -21.00 -50.34
CA GLU A 210 -27.85 -20.39 -51.31
C GLU A 210 -27.26 -20.45 -52.73
N ASP A 211 -25.98 -20.10 -52.91
CA ASP A 211 -25.22 -20.28 -54.16
C ASP A 211 -25.27 -21.73 -54.67
N MET A 212 -25.07 -22.70 -53.78
CA MET A 212 -25.07 -24.13 -54.11
C MET A 212 -26.47 -24.62 -54.46
N LEU A 213 -27.49 -24.14 -53.75
CA LEU A 213 -28.90 -24.46 -53.98
C LEU A 213 -29.41 -23.85 -55.29
N GLU A 214 -28.96 -22.65 -55.68
CA GLU A 214 -29.28 -22.06 -56.98
C GLU A 214 -28.62 -22.83 -58.13
N LYS A 215 -27.34 -23.20 -57.99
CA LYS A 215 -26.64 -24.07 -58.96
C LYS A 215 -27.34 -25.43 -59.10
N GLN A 216 -27.87 -25.99 -58.01
CA GLN A 216 -28.67 -27.22 -58.07
C GLN A 216 -30.04 -27.02 -58.74
N LYS A 217 -30.73 -25.89 -58.53
CA LYS A 217 -31.94 -25.56 -59.31
C LYS A 217 -31.64 -25.46 -60.81
N GLU A 218 -30.55 -24.76 -61.18
CA GLU A 218 -30.12 -24.66 -62.57
C GLU A 218 -29.84 -26.04 -63.18
N GLU A 219 -29.13 -26.91 -62.46
CA GLU A 219 -28.83 -28.27 -62.90
C GLU A 219 -30.11 -29.10 -63.06
N ILE A 220 -31.04 -29.03 -62.11
CA ILE A 220 -32.36 -29.68 -62.21
C ILE A 220 -33.13 -29.15 -63.42
N ALA A 221 -33.19 -27.84 -63.65
CA ALA A 221 -33.88 -27.25 -64.80
C ALA A 221 -33.27 -27.69 -66.15
N LYS A 222 -31.92 -27.78 -66.22
CA LYS A 222 -31.20 -28.32 -67.38
C LYS A 222 -31.54 -29.80 -67.61
N LEU A 223 -31.58 -30.61 -66.54
CA LEU A 223 -31.95 -32.04 -66.60
C LEU A 223 -33.42 -32.24 -66.96
N GLU A 224 -34.34 -31.39 -66.50
CA GLU A 224 -35.76 -31.44 -66.87
C GLU A 224 -35.97 -31.09 -68.34
N ALA A 225 -35.27 -30.08 -68.87
CA ALA A 225 -35.28 -29.76 -70.29
C ALA A 225 -34.79 -30.94 -71.16
N VAL A 226 -33.66 -31.56 -70.81
CA VAL A 226 -33.15 -32.77 -71.50
C VAL A 226 -34.11 -33.95 -71.37
N ARG A 227 -34.77 -34.13 -70.21
CA ARG A 227 -35.78 -35.18 -70.02
C ARG A 227 -36.98 -34.97 -70.94
N GLU A 228 -37.42 -33.73 -71.12
CA GLU A 228 -38.56 -33.42 -72.00
C GLU A 228 -38.18 -33.56 -73.48
N GLU A 229 -37.00 -33.09 -73.90
CA GLU A 229 -36.47 -33.33 -75.26
C GLU A 229 -36.37 -34.84 -75.56
N ALA A 230 -35.86 -35.64 -74.62
CA ALA A 230 -35.81 -37.09 -74.74
C ALA A 230 -37.21 -37.74 -74.78
N ALA A 231 -38.19 -37.18 -74.06
CA ALA A 231 -39.58 -37.61 -74.13
C ALA A 231 -40.22 -37.29 -75.49
N GLU A 232 -40.01 -36.08 -76.02
CA GLU A 232 -40.43 -35.71 -77.37
C GLU A 232 -39.77 -36.59 -78.44
N MET A 233 -38.46 -36.81 -78.37
CA MET A 233 -37.74 -37.69 -79.30
C MET A 233 -38.30 -39.11 -79.27
N ARG A 234 -38.61 -39.65 -78.08
CA ARG A 234 -39.26 -40.96 -77.95
C ARG A 234 -40.66 -40.97 -78.58
N VAL A 235 -41.47 -39.92 -78.39
CA VAL A 235 -42.80 -39.80 -79.01
C VAL A 235 -42.71 -39.68 -80.53
N ARG A 236 -41.76 -38.89 -81.06
CA ARG A 236 -41.47 -38.80 -82.49
C ARG A 236 -41.07 -40.17 -83.06
N ALA A 237 -40.22 -40.92 -82.36
CA ALA A 237 -39.78 -42.26 -82.77
C ALA A 237 -40.91 -43.31 -82.73
N THR A 238 -41.79 -43.29 -81.71
CA THR A 238 -42.94 -44.21 -81.66
C THR A 238 -44.01 -43.85 -82.70
N ALA A 239 -44.23 -42.56 -82.99
CA ALA A 239 -45.09 -42.12 -84.08
C ALA A 239 -44.54 -42.54 -85.46
N ALA A 240 -43.23 -42.37 -85.70
CA ALA A 240 -42.58 -42.76 -86.95
C ALA A 240 -42.62 -44.28 -87.18
N THR A 241 -42.32 -45.08 -86.15
CA THR A 241 -42.38 -46.55 -86.25
C THR A 241 -43.81 -47.09 -86.38
N ALA A 242 -44.81 -46.46 -85.74
CA ALA A 242 -46.22 -46.77 -85.96
C ALA A 242 -46.68 -46.44 -87.40
N ALA A 243 -46.25 -45.29 -87.95
CA ALA A 243 -46.54 -44.91 -89.33
C ALA A 243 -45.86 -45.84 -90.35
N GLU A 244 -44.63 -46.32 -90.07
CA GLU A 244 -43.97 -47.32 -90.89
C GLU A 244 -44.68 -48.68 -90.83
N ALA A 245 -45.06 -49.14 -89.64
CA ALA A 245 -45.80 -50.39 -89.46
C ALA A 245 -47.16 -50.36 -90.18
N ALA A 246 -47.86 -49.21 -90.15
CA ALA A 246 -49.10 -49.02 -90.92
C ALA A 246 -48.83 -49.11 -92.44
N ARG A 247 -47.84 -48.39 -92.97
CA ARG A 247 -47.45 -48.46 -94.39
C ARG A 247 -47.05 -49.87 -94.82
N ALA A 248 -46.32 -50.60 -93.99
CA ALA A 248 -45.93 -51.98 -94.24
C ALA A 248 -47.14 -52.93 -94.26
N HIS A 249 -48.06 -52.79 -93.30
CA HIS A 249 -49.31 -53.55 -93.25
C HIS A 249 -50.21 -53.28 -94.46
N ASP A 250 -50.39 -52.01 -94.84
CA ASP A 250 -51.20 -51.63 -96.00
C ASP A 250 -50.58 -52.15 -97.32
N ALA A 251 -49.25 -52.11 -97.43
CA ALA A 251 -48.54 -52.70 -98.57
C ALA A 251 -48.63 -54.24 -98.60
N GLU A 252 -48.63 -54.92 -97.44
CA GLU A 252 -48.88 -56.36 -97.38
C GLU A 252 -50.33 -56.69 -97.75
N HIS A 253 -51.31 -55.94 -97.23
CA HIS A 253 -52.72 -56.14 -97.51
C HIS A 253 -53.04 -55.88 -99.00
N ALA A 254 -52.44 -54.86 -99.61
CA ALA A 254 -52.51 -54.62 -101.06
C ALA A 254 -51.99 -55.83 -101.83
N ARG A 255 -50.75 -56.28 -101.57
CA ARG A 255 -50.16 -57.49 -102.18
C ARG A 255 -50.98 -58.75 -101.93
N ALA A 256 -51.62 -58.88 -100.77
CA ALA A 256 -52.50 -59.99 -100.45
C ALA A 256 -53.79 -59.96 -101.30
N SER A 257 -54.39 -58.78 -101.47
CA SER A 257 -55.56 -58.60 -102.33
C SER A 257 -55.25 -58.88 -103.80
N GLU A 258 -54.09 -58.46 -104.30
CA GLU A 258 -53.58 -58.80 -105.64
C GLU A 258 -53.38 -60.32 -105.79
N ARG A 259 -52.71 -60.97 -104.83
CA ARG A 259 -52.55 -62.44 -104.83
C ARG A 259 -53.89 -63.16 -104.88
N VAL A 260 -54.89 -62.72 -104.12
CA VAL A 260 -56.25 -63.29 -104.13
C VAL A 260 -56.94 -63.05 -105.47
N TYR A 261 -56.89 -61.83 -106.01
CA TYR A 261 -57.46 -61.48 -107.31
C TYR A 261 -56.86 -62.31 -108.46
N PHE A 262 -55.53 -62.41 -108.52
CA PHE A 262 -54.86 -63.26 -109.51
C PHE A 262 -55.17 -64.74 -109.29
N ALA A 263 -55.19 -65.24 -108.05
CA ALA A 263 -55.56 -66.63 -107.76
C ALA A 263 -57.00 -66.97 -108.18
N GLN A 264 -57.96 -66.05 -107.97
CA GLN A 264 -59.32 -66.17 -108.50
C GLN A 264 -59.31 -66.23 -110.03
N ARG A 265 -58.60 -65.31 -110.70
CA ARG A 265 -58.53 -65.25 -112.17
C ARG A 265 -57.83 -66.46 -112.80
N PHE A 266 -56.83 -67.02 -112.11
CA PHE A 266 -56.21 -68.30 -112.47
C PHE A 266 -57.16 -69.49 -112.24
N ALA A 267 -57.94 -69.50 -111.15
CA ALA A 267 -58.94 -70.54 -110.90
C ALA A 267 -60.13 -70.49 -111.88
N GLU A 268 -60.53 -69.30 -112.33
CA GLU A 268 -61.47 -69.11 -113.44
C GLU A 268 -60.91 -69.69 -114.74
N ARG A 269 -59.75 -69.21 -115.20
CA ARG A 269 -59.09 -69.73 -116.40
C ARG A 269 -58.80 -71.22 -116.32
N LYS A 270 -58.45 -71.75 -115.14
CA LYS A 270 -58.30 -73.19 -114.94
C LYS A 270 -59.62 -73.93 -115.12
N ARG A 271 -60.74 -73.43 -114.58
CA ARG A 271 -62.07 -74.02 -114.81
C ARG A 271 -62.54 -73.90 -116.27
N GLU A 272 -62.14 -72.85 -116.98
CA GLU A 272 -62.39 -72.69 -118.42
C GLU A 272 -61.57 -73.69 -119.23
N LEU A 273 -60.27 -73.80 -118.97
CA LEU A 273 -59.38 -74.80 -119.57
C LEU A 273 -59.80 -76.23 -119.22
N GLU A 274 -60.23 -76.51 -117.99
CA GLU A 274 -60.72 -77.82 -117.57
C GLU A 274 -62.04 -78.19 -118.29
N LYS A 275 -62.92 -77.21 -118.59
CA LYS A 275 -64.11 -77.40 -119.44
C LYS A 275 -63.75 -77.66 -120.92
N LEU A 276 -62.62 -77.13 -121.40
CA LEU A 276 -62.08 -77.38 -122.73
C LEU A 276 -61.36 -78.73 -122.81
N GLU A 277 -60.52 -79.05 -121.83
CA GLU A 277 -59.80 -80.32 -121.66
C GLU A 277 -60.77 -81.51 -121.60
N LYS A 278 -61.80 -81.41 -120.75
CA LYS A 278 -62.92 -82.37 -120.65
C LYS A 278 -63.81 -82.45 -121.90
N ARG A 279 -63.56 -81.60 -122.91
CA ARG A 279 -64.22 -81.65 -124.23
C ARG A 279 -63.28 -82.14 -125.35
N ILE A 280 -61.97 -82.22 -125.12
CA ILE A 280 -60.99 -82.39 -126.21
C ILE A 280 -60.07 -83.62 -126.04
N PHE A 281 -59.51 -83.97 -124.86
CA PHE A 281 -58.64 -85.17 -124.72
C PHE A 281 -58.64 -85.88 -123.35
N PRO A 282 -58.80 -87.22 -123.31
CA PRO A 282 -58.26 -88.10 -122.26
C PRO A 282 -56.81 -88.55 -122.56
N PRO A 283 -56.06 -89.14 -121.60
CA PRO A 283 -54.61 -88.91 -121.49
C PRO A 283 -53.69 -89.97 -122.15
N GLN A 284 -52.50 -89.55 -122.59
CA GLN A 284 -51.20 -90.04 -122.06
C GLN A 284 -49.95 -89.36 -122.68
N ALA A 285 -48.78 -89.74 -122.14
CA ALA A 285 -47.42 -89.65 -122.71
C ALA A 285 -46.55 -88.38 -122.49
N ARG A 286 -45.40 -88.66 -121.85
CA ARG A 286 -44.17 -87.87 -121.63
C ARG A 286 -43.38 -87.67 -122.96
N PRO A 287 -42.13 -87.15 -122.89
CA PRO A 287 -41.66 -85.78 -122.64
C PRO A 287 -40.99 -85.24 -123.93
N VAL A 288 -40.10 -84.23 -123.86
CA VAL A 288 -38.76 -84.19 -124.53
C VAL A 288 -38.06 -82.83 -124.31
N VAL A 289 -36.71 -82.86 -124.30
CA VAL A 289 -35.81 -81.69 -124.18
C VAL A 289 -35.53 -81.08 -125.56
N ARG A 290 -35.34 -79.75 -125.63
CA ARG A 290 -34.50 -79.14 -126.67
C ARG A 290 -33.75 -77.90 -126.15
N GLN A 291 -32.60 -77.65 -126.75
CA GLN A 291 -31.56 -76.69 -126.34
C GLN A 291 -31.15 -75.84 -127.57
N GLU A 292 -30.52 -74.69 -127.29
CA GLU A 292 -29.50 -73.99 -128.10
C GLU A 292 -29.83 -73.02 -129.26
N SER A 293 -28.90 -72.05 -129.36
CA SER A 293 -28.53 -71.15 -130.48
C SER A 293 -29.50 -70.01 -130.89
N ALA A 294 -29.14 -68.71 -131.01
CA ALA A 294 -27.93 -67.96 -131.49
C ALA A 294 -28.15 -67.36 -132.92
N GLU A 295 -27.44 -66.32 -133.40
CA GLU A 295 -26.40 -65.47 -132.77
C GLU A 295 -26.95 -64.07 -132.34
N THR A 296 -26.72 -62.87 -132.93
CA THR A 296 -25.90 -62.40 -134.08
C THR A 296 -25.57 -60.88 -133.99
N GLU A 297 -24.27 -60.54 -133.98
CA GLU A 297 -23.54 -59.31 -134.43
C GLU A 297 -23.97 -57.84 -134.15
N GLY A 298 -22.95 -56.98 -133.96
CA GLY A 298 -22.99 -55.50 -133.95
C GLY A 298 -21.59 -54.90 -133.70
N GLU A 299 -21.10 -53.99 -134.55
CA GLU A 299 -19.66 -53.67 -134.68
C GLU A 299 -19.27 -52.22 -134.30
N ALA A 300 -18.03 -52.07 -133.79
CA ALA A 300 -17.20 -50.86 -133.68
C ALA A 300 -17.71 -49.59 -132.96
N ILE A 301 -16.89 -49.11 -132.01
CA ILE A 301 -16.17 -47.81 -132.11
C ILE A 301 -14.99 -47.82 -131.13
N THR A 302 -13.83 -47.32 -131.56
CA THR A 302 -12.61 -47.21 -130.75
C THR A 302 -12.33 -45.76 -130.40
N GLU A 303 -12.21 -45.41 -129.10
CA GLU A 303 -11.08 -44.65 -128.53
C GLU A 303 -11.20 -44.40 -127.01
N GLU A 304 -12.41 -44.26 -126.44
CA GLU A 304 -12.60 -43.98 -124.99
C GLU A 304 -12.10 -45.09 -124.05
N SER A 305 -11.92 -46.31 -124.58
CA SER A 305 -11.45 -47.50 -123.84
C SER A 305 -10.17 -47.24 -123.04
N SER A 306 -9.25 -46.39 -123.50
CA SER A 306 -8.00 -46.13 -122.78
C SER A 306 -8.22 -45.43 -121.42
N ALA A 307 -9.16 -44.48 -121.34
CA ALA A 307 -9.45 -43.77 -120.09
C ALA A 307 -10.24 -44.66 -119.12
N ILE A 308 -11.23 -45.40 -119.64
CA ILE A 308 -12.06 -46.31 -118.84
C ILE A 308 -11.23 -47.47 -118.30
N ALA A 309 -10.37 -48.10 -119.12
CA ALA A 309 -9.49 -49.17 -118.68
C ALA A 309 -8.44 -48.72 -117.65
N GLN A 310 -7.94 -47.47 -117.75
CA GLN A 310 -7.06 -46.90 -116.74
C GLN A 310 -7.80 -46.64 -115.41
N MET A 311 -9.03 -46.12 -115.45
CA MET A 311 -9.86 -45.99 -114.25
C MET A 311 -10.19 -47.35 -113.63
N GLU A 312 -10.57 -48.33 -114.45
CA GLU A 312 -10.83 -49.72 -114.03
C GLU A 312 -9.59 -50.34 -113.37
N GLU A 313 -8.39 -50.18 -113.93
CA GLU A 313 -7.16 -50.68 -113.30
C GLU A 313 -6.88 -49.96 -111.97
N ILE A 314 -7.12 -48.65 -111.88
CA ILE A 314 -6.99 -47.88 -110.64
C ILE A 314 -8.01 -48.35 -109.59
N PHE A 315 -9.26 -48.63 -109.96
CA PHE A 315 -10.29 -49.18 -109.06
C PHE A 315 -9.95 -50.60 -108.61
N GLN A 316 -9.45 -51.47 -109.49
CA GLN A 316 -9.00 -52.81 -109.11
C GLN A 316 -7.75 -52.77 -108.20
N ARG A 317 -6.86 -51.78 -108.37
CA ARG A 317 -5.76 -51.53 -107.43
C ARG A 317 -6.29 -51.00 -106.09
N LEU A 318 -7.28 -50.10 -106.09
CA LEU A 318 -7.94 -49.61 -104.87
C LEU A 318 -8.61 -50.74 -104.09
N MET A 319 -9.47 -51.53 -104.73
CA MET A 319 -10.14 -52.70 -104.15
C MET A 319 -9.16 -53.68 -103.50
N LYS A 320 -8.03 -53.97 -104.16
CA LYS A 320 -6.95 -54.81 -103.62
C LYS A 320 -6.24 -54.19 -102.41
N LEU A 321 -6.08 -52.86 -102.37
CA LEU A 321 -5.45 -52.15 -101.25
C LEU A 321 -6.40 -51.96 -100.05
N THR A 322 -7.71 -51.78 -100.28
CA THR A 322 -8.71 -51.65 -99.22
C THR A 322 -9.24 -53.00 -98.71
N GLY A 323 -8.96 -54.10 -99.42
CA GLY A 323 -9.48 -55.43 -99.09
C GLY A 323 -10.98 -55.52 -99.27
N VAL A 324 -11.48 -55.08 -100.43
CA VAL A 324 -12.91 -54.92 -100.75
C VAL A 324 -13.20 -55.52 -102.13
N THR A 325 -14.38 -56.10 -102.32
CA THR A 325 -14.82 -56.74 -103.58
C THR A 325 -15.84 -55.95 -104.39
N ASP A 326 -16.41 -54.88 -103.84
CA ASP A 326 -17.42 -54.02 -104.46
C ASP A 326 -16.91 -52.57 -104.55
N THR A 327 -17.16 -51.88 -105.66
CA THR A 327 -16.73 -50.49 -105.86
C THR A 327 -17.41 -49.52 -104.90
N ASP A 328 -18.66 -49.78 -104.49
CA ASP A 328 -19.41 -48.87 -103.63
C ASP A 328 -18.94 -48.96 -102.16
N GLU A 329 -18.59 -50.17 -101.68
CA GLU A 329 -17.94 -50.35 -100.37
C GLU A 329 -16.60 -49.59 -100.27
N VAL A 330 -15.85 -49.48 -101.37
CA VAL A 330 -14.60 -48.69 -101.39
C VAL A 330 -14.90 -47.20 -101.17
N PHE A 331 -15.91 -46.65 -101.85
CA PHE A 331 -16.33 -45.26 -101.67
C PHE A 331 -16.80 -44.98 -100.24
N ASP A 332 -17.62 -45.85 -99.64
CA ASP A 332 -18.09 -45.65 -98.28
C ASP A 332 -16.97 -45.79 -97.23
N ARG A 333 -15.97 -46.65 -97.44
CA ARG A 333 -14.77 -46.68 -96.57
C ARG A 333 -13.96 -45.39 -96.68
N PHE A 334 -13.73 -44.85 -97.88
CA PHE A 334 -13.05 -43.55 -98.04
C PHE A 334 -13.86 -42.39 -97.48
N ARG A 335 -15.19 -42.44 -97.58
CA ARG A 335 -16.11 -41.47 -96.97
C ARG A 335 -16.02 -41.50 -95.45
N ALA A 336 -16.14 -42.67 -94.84
CA ALA A 336 -16.00 -42.87 -93.40
C ALA A 336 -14.60 -42.48 -92.89
N GLN A 337 -13.54 -42.78 -93.65
CA GLN A 337 -12.17 -42.34 -93.34
C GLN A 337 -12.04 -40.81 -93.38
N ARG A 338 -12.63 -40.15 -94.39
CA ARG A 338 -12.64 -38.67 -94.53
C ARG A 338 -13.47 -38.00 -93.43
N GLU A 339 -14.60 -38.57 -93.05
CA GLU A 339 -15.45 -38.07 -91.96
C GLU A 339 -14.79 -38.30 -90.59
N THR A 340 -14.10 -39.44 -90.40
CA THR A 340 -13.26 -39.70 -89.21
C THR A 340 -12.07 -38.74 -89.15
N SER A 341 -11.39 -38.48 -90.28
CA SER A 341 -10.29 -37.52 -90.38
C SER A 341 -10.75 -36.09 -90.02
N LYS A 342 -11.92 -35.66 -90.53
CA LYS A 342 -12.56 -34.40 -90.12
C LYS A 342 -12.86 -34.36 -88.62
N ARG A 343 -13.44 -35.42 -88.05
CA ARG A 343 -13.76 -35.49 -86.62
C ARG A 343 -12.50 -35.44 -85.75
N LEU A 344 -11.43 -36.12 -86.15
CA LEU A 344 -10.14 -36.09 -85.44
C LEU A 344 -9.48 -34.71 -85.53
N ASN A 345 -9.56 -34.04 -86.69
CA ASN A 345 -9.00 -32.70 -86.86
C ASN A 345 -9.81 -31.64 -86.08
N TYR A 346 -11.14 -31.73 -86.05
CA TYR A 346 -12.00 -30.92 -85.18
C TYR A 346 -11.67 -31.15 -83.69
N LEU A 347 -11.54 -32.41 -83.26
CA LEU A 347 -11.20 -32.74 -81.88
C LEU A 347 -9.79 -32.26 -81.50
N GLN A 348 -8.82 -32.39 -82.41
CA GLN A 348 -7.49 -31.82 -82.24
C GLN A 348 -7.55 -30.30 -82.06
N GLN A 349 -8.26 -29.58 -82.95
CA GLN A 349 -8.41 -28.14 -82.86
C GLN A 349 -9.08 -27.72 -81.54
N THR A 350 -10.16 -28.40 -81.13
CA THR A 350 -10.85 -28.13 -79.86
C THR A 350 -9.91 -28.32 -78.67
N ILE A 351 -9.09 -29.39 -78.67
CA ILE A 351 -8.11 -29.66 -77.60
C ILE A 351 -6.96 -28.64 -77.62
N GLU A 352 -6.53 -28.18 -78.81
CA GLU A 352 -5.51 -27.13 -78.93
C GLU A 352 -6.03 -25.75 -78.47
N GLU A 353 -7.31 -25.45 -78.72
CA GLU A 353 -8.00 -24.25 -78.23
C GLU A 353 -8.23 -24.31 -76.71
N GLU A 354 -8.80 -25.39 -76.17
CA GLU A 354 -8.95 -25.62 -74.71
C GLU A 354 -7.59 -25.56 -73.98
N LYS A 355 -6.53 -26.14 -74.57
CA LYS A 355 -5.17 -26.08 -74.03
C LYS A 355 -4.65 -24.64 -73.98
N LEU A 356 -4.86 -23.85 -75.03
CA LEU A 356 -4.44 -22.46 -75.09
C LEU A 356 -5.19 -21.60 -74.05
N GLU A 357 -6.49 -21.82 -73.87
CA GLU A 357 -7.28 -21.18 -72.81
C GLU A 357 -6.77 -21.55 -71.41
N LEU A 358 -6.41 -22.80 -71.16
CA LEU A 358 -5.83 -23.25 -69.90
C LEU A 358 -4.43 -22.67 -69.64
N GLU A 359 -3.58 -22.55 -70.66
CA GLU A 359 -2.25 -21.92 -70.55
C GLU A 359 -2.37 -20.40 -70.29
N ASN A 360 -3.34 -19.72 -70.92
CA ASN A 360 -3.66 -18.32 -70.66
C ASN A 360 -4.24 -18.11 -69.24
N SER A 361 -5.13 -18.99 -68.79
CA SER A 361 -5.70 -18.97 -67.44
C SER A 361 -4.64 -19.23 -66.37
N GLN A 362 -3.75 -20.21 -66.59
CA GLN A 362 -2.62 -20.49 -65.71
C GLN A 362 -1.67 -19.29 -65.59
N THR A 363 -1.34 -18.64 -66.71
CA THR A 363 -0.44 -17.48 -66.69
C THR A 363 -1.07 -16.25 -66.03
N SER A 364 -2.37 -16.01 -66.21
CA SER A 364 -3.11 -14.97 -65.45
C SER A 364 -3.09 -15.25 -63.94
N LEU A 365 -3.47 -16.47 -63.53
CA LEU A 365 -3.49 -16.86 -62.12
C LEU A 365 -2.10 -16.83 -61.47
N MET A 366 -1.03 -17.12 -62.23
CA MET A 366 0.34 -16.95 -61.75
C MET A 366 0.71 -15.46 -61.57
N ALA A 367 0.36 -14.59 -62.52
CA ALA A 367 0.60 -13.15 -62.42
C ALA A 367 -0.16 -12.51 -61.25
N GLU A 368 -1.42 -12.92 -61.02
CA GLU A 368 -2.20 -12.54 -59.85
C GLU A 368 -1.54 -13.02 -58.55
N LEU A 369 -1.09 -14.28 -58.49
CA LEU A 369 -0.37 -14.82 -57.32
C LEU A 369 0.95 -14.08 -57.04
N GLU A 370 1.63 -13.57 -58.06
CA GLU A 370 2.82 -12.73 -57.88
C GLU A 370 2.45 -11.31 -57.41
N ALA A 371 1.44 -10.68 -58.01
CA ALA A 371 0.91 -9.40 -57.55
C ALA A 371 0.47 -9.44 -56.08
N PHE A 372 -0.25 -10.48 -55.65
CA PHE A 372 -0.65 -10.66 -54.25
C PHE A 372 0.56 -10.90 -53.30
N LYS A 373 1.62 -11.57 -53.74
CA LYS A 373 2.86 -11.69 -52.95
C LYS A 373 3.52 -10.32 -52.78
N PHE A 374 3.67 -9.54 -53.86
CA PHE A 374 4.30 -8.22 -53.80
C PHE A 374 3.47 -7.22 -52.98
N ALA A 375 2.14 -7.21 -53.12
CA ALA A 375 1.25 -6.41 -52.27
C ALA A 375 1.41 -6.81 -50.79
N SER A 376 1.33 -8.11 -50.47
CA SER A 376 1.46 -8.57 -49.08
C SER A 376 2.87 -8.37 -48.49
N VAL A 377 3.91 -8.15 -49.31
CA VAL A 377 5.23 -7.70 -48.82
C VAL A 377 5.20 -6.18 -48.59
N LYS A 378 4.76 -5.40 -49.57
CA LYS A 378 4.67 -3.94 -49.49
C LYS A 378 3.86 -3.46 -48.29
N ASP A 379 2.70 -4.07 -48.02
CA ASP A 379 1.84 -3.73 -46.87
C ASP A 379 2.55 -4.00 -45.52
N LYS A 380 3.43 -5.01 -45.48
CA LYS A 380 4.23 -5.32 -44.28
C LYS A 380 5.41 -4.37 -44.12
N ASP A 381 6.06 -3.99 -45.22
CA ASP A 381 7.18 -3.05 -45.21
C ASP A 381 6.67 -1.65 -44.81
N GLU A 382 5.57 -1.17 -45.40
CA GLU A 382 4.94 0.10 -45.01
C GLU A 382 4.44 0.09 -43.55
N GLY A 383 3.87 -1.03 -43.09
CA GLY A 383 3.52 -1.20 -41.68
C GLY A 383 4.74 -1.26 -40.76
N GLN A 384 5.86 -1.83 -41.21
CA GLN A 384 7.11 -1.89 -40.45
C GLN A 384 7.79 -0.52 -40.37
N ASP A 385 7.72 0.29 -41.42
CA ASP A 385 8.24 1.66 -41.43
C ASP A 385 7.41 2.57 -40.52
N GLN A 386 6.07 2.50 -40.55
CA GLN A 386 5.20 3.19 -39.58
C GLN A 386 5.53 2.79 -38.12
N ILE A 387 5.77 1.49 -37.88
CA ILE A 387 6.20 0.98 -36.57
C ILE A 387 7.60 1.50 -36.19
N ASN A 388 8.46 1.84 -37.14
CA ASN A 388 9.79 2.40 -36.86
C ASN A 388 9.73 3.92 -36.64
N GLU A 389 8.90 4.64 -37.39
CA GLU A 389 8.63 6.07 -37.18
C GLU A 389 8.03 6.31 -35.78
N LEU A 390 7.02 5.53 -35.39
CA LEU A 390 6.44 5.60 -34.04
C LEU A 390 7.44 5.26 -32.92
N LYS A 391 8.41 4.37 -33.14
CA LYS A 391 9.49 4.12 -32.15
C LYS A 391 10.43 5.30 -32.02
N GLU A 392 10.77 5.96 -33.13
CA GLU A 392 11.61 7.16 -33.12
C GLU A 392 10.87 8.37 -32.53
N GLU A 393 9.54 8.45 -32.63
CA GLU A 393 8.73 9.42 -31.89
C GLU A 393 8.71 9.11 -30.38
N ILE A 394 8.40 7.86 -29.99
CA ILE A 394 8.42 7.43 -28.57
C ILE A 394 9.78 7.71 -27.94
N LYS A 395 10.88 7.36 -28.62
CA LYS A 395 12.24 7.58 -28.13
C LYS A 395 12.58 9.07 -27.94
N LYS A 396 12.09 9.96 -28.81
CA LYS A 396 12.24 11.43 -28.63
C LYS A 396 11.43 11.93 -27.45
N GLU A 397 10.22 11.40 -27.24
CA GLU A 397 9.39 11.78 -26.08
C GLU A 397 9.99 11.24 -24.77
N GLU A 398 10.58 10.05 -24.77
CA GLU A 398 11.37 9.51 -23.64
C GLU A 398 12.61 10.37 -23.33
N GLU A 399 13.35 10.81 -24.35
CA GLU A 399 14.48 11.73 -24.22
C GLU A 399 14.04 13.11 -23.68
N MET A 400 12.93 13.65 -24.19
CA MET A 400 12.32 14.90 -23.72
C MET A 400 11.78 14.79 -22.29
N GLN A 401 11.19 13.66 -21.91
CA GLN A 401 10.73 13.40 -20.54
C GLN A 401 11.92 13.35 -19.57
N ALA A 402 12.99 12.63 -19.92
CA ALA A 402 14.20 12.57 -19.09
C ALA A 402 14.83 13.97 -18.89
N GLU A 403 14.90 14.78 -19.96
CA GLU A 403 15.32 16.18 -19.89
C GLU A 403 14.42 17.05 -18.99
N LEU A 404 13.11 16.78 -18.93
CA LEU A 404 12.17 17.52 -18.06
C LEU A 404 12.22 17.05 -16.60
N GLU A 405 12.48 15.76 -16.37
CA GLU A 405 12.71 15.20 -15.03
C GLU A 405 14.01 15.74 -14.43
N GLU A 406 15.12 15.78 -15.19
CA GLU A 406 16.38 16.39 -14.76
C GLU A 406 16.18 17.87 -14.36
N LYS A 407 15.51 18.67 -15.19
CA LYS A 407 15.20 20.08 -14.89
C LYS A 407 14.27 20.25 -13.68
N LEU A 408 13.39 19.28 -13.40
CA LEU A 408 12.53 19.26 -12.22
C LEU A 408 13.31 18.89 -10.95
N GLU A 409 14.28 17.98 -11.04
CA GLU A 409 15.22 17.70 -9.95
C GLU A 409 16.11 18.92 -9.66
N GLU A 410 16.69 19.57 -10.69
CA GLU A 410 17.45 20.83 -10.54
C GLU A 410 16.63 21.89 -9.81
N LEU A 411 15.41 22.20 -10.31
CA LEU A 411 14.51 23.16 -9.66
C LEU A 411 14.16 22.76 -8.22
N THR A 412 14.02 21.46 -7.94
CA THR A 412 13.77 20.95 -6.59
C THR A 412 14.98 21.15 -5.66
N THR A 413 16.21 20.96 -6.14
CA THR A 413 17.42 21.26 -5.34
C THR A 413 17.57 22.75 -5.06
N VAL A 414 17.36 23.61 -6.06
CA VAL A 414 17.38 25.08 -5.90
C VAL A 414 16.30 25.53 -4.90
N LEU A 415 15.10 24.95 -4.96
CA LEU A 415 14.01 25.23 -4.02
C LEU A 415 14.37 24.79 -2.58
N LEU A 416 15.08 23.68 -2.40
CA LEU A 416 15.57 23.22 -1.09
C LEU A 416 16.67 24.13 -0.53
N ASP A 417 17.57 24.62 -1.39
CA ASP A 417 18.60 25.59 -1.03
C ASP A 417 17.98 26.94 -0.61
N ILE A 418 16.97 27.43 -1.33
CA ILE A 418 16.20 28.62 -0.96
C ILE A 418 15.51 28.42 0.41
N LYS A 419 14.90 27.25 0.65
CA LYS A 419 14.28 26.93 1.95
C LYS A 419 15.29 26.90 3.09
N ARG A 420 16.50 26.35 2.86
CA ARG A 420 17.59 26.38 3.85
C ARG A 420 18.01 27.81 4.16
N LEU A 421 18.24 28.64 3.15
CA LEU A 421 18.62 30.05 3.31
C LEU A 421 17.57 30.87 4.06
N LEU A 422 16.28 30.65 3.79
CA LEU A 422 15.17 31.28 4.52
C LEU A 422 15.13 30.84 6.00
N TYR A 423 15.33 29.56 6.27
CA TYR A 423 15.37 29.02 7.63
C TYR A 423 16.58 29.53 8.42
N ASP A 424 17.76 29.55 7.82
CA ASP A 424 18.98 30.14 8.41
C ASP A 424 18.78 31.63 8.70
N LEU A 425 18.13 32.39 7.82
CA LEU A 425 17.80 33.80 8.05
C LEU A 425 16.77 34.00 9.17
N CYS A 426 15.75 33.14 9.26
CA CYS A 426 14.82 33.08 10.40
C CYS A 426 15.53 32.81 11.73
N LYS A 427 16.61 32.02 11.70
CA LYS A 427 17.47 31.71 12.85
C LYS A 427 18.42 32.86 13.22
N LEU A 428 18.92 33.64 12.25
CA LEU A 428 19.63 34.89 12.57
C LEU A 428 18.76 35.88 13.37
N LEU A 429 17.43 35.79 13.25
CA LEU A 429 16.45 36.59 14.01
C LEU A 429 15.94 35.91 15.31
N GLU A 430 16.59 34.85 15.79
CA GLU A 430 16.24 34.10 17.03
C GLU A 430 16.26 34.97 18.31
N VAL A 431 16.85 36.16 18.26
CA VAL A 431 16.75 37.23 19.28
C VAL A 431 15.30 37.71 19.53
N ILE A 432 14.36 37.29 18.66
CA ILE A 432 12.92 37.56 18.74
C ILE A 432 12.18 36.20 18.74
N PRO A 433 11.69 35.74 19.91
CA PRO A 433 11.16 34.38 20.05
C PRO A 433 9.76 34.16 19.46
N GLU A 434 9.05 35.24 19.09
CA GLU A 434 7.69 35.19 18.56
C GLU A 434 7.61 35.75 17.12
N PRO A 435 6.99 35.04 16.15
CA PRO A 435 6.39 33.71 16.28
C PRO A 435 7.44 32.62 16.51
N THR A 436 6.99 31.50 17.09
CA THR A 436 7.76 30.27 17.23
C THR A 436 8.19 29.75 15.87
N MET A 437 9.46 29.36 15.73
CA MET A 437 10.00 28.81 14.49
C MET A 437 9.40 27.41 14.24
N PRO A 438 8.90 27.11 13.03
CA PRO A 438 8.53 25.74 12.67
C PRO A 438 9.73 24.79 12.80
N GLU A 439 9.51 23.59 13.33
CA GLU A 439 10.52 22.53 13.32
C GLU A 439 10.80 22.11 11.86
N TRP A 440 12.05 21.80 11.50
CA TRP A 440 12.43 21.41 10.14
C TRP A 440 11.91 20.00 9.77
N THR A 441 10.61 19.91 9.48
CA THR A 441 9.86 18.69 9.14
C THR A 441 9.55 18.62 7.64
N ALA A 442 8.53 17.86 7.24
CA ALA A 442 7.95 17.95 5.89
C ALA A 442 7.02 19.16 5.73
N GLU A 443 6.39 19.62 6.82
CA GLU A 443 5.39 20.70 6.84
C GLU A 443 6.06 22.07 6.76
N ALA A 444 7.14 22.27 7.54
CA ALA A 444 8.00 23.46 7.44
C ALA A 444 8.80 23.59 6.12
N ARG A 445 8.47 22.79 5.11
CA ARG A 445 8.94 22.97 3.73
C ARG A 445 8.03 23.89 2.92
N ASP A 446 6.95 24.45 3.49
CA ASP A 446 6.26 25.54 2.82
C ASP A 446 7.13 26.82 2.85
N VAL A 447 7.44 27.33 1.65
CA VAL A 447 8.15 28.61 1.47
C VAL A 447 7.29 29.75 2.02
N GLN A 448 5.97 29.66 1.87
CA GLN A 448 5.03 30.73 2.22
C GLN A 448 4.88 30.87 3.74
N GLU A 449 4.95 29.79 4.51
CA GLU A 449 5.04 29.87 5.98
C GLU A 449 6.40 30.41 6.46
N LEU A 450 7.52 29.92 5.89
CA LEU A 450 8.86 30.40 6.23
C LEU A 450 9.00 31.92 5.96
N VAL A 451 8.48 32.41 4.84
CA VAL A 451 8.50 33.85 4.50
C VAL A 451 7.60 34.67 5.43
N GLN A 452 6.43 34.15 5.84
CA GLN A 452 5.57 34.84 6.82
C GLN A 452 6.24 34.94 8.20
N VAL A 453 6.87 33.87 8.69
CA VAL A 453 7.63 33.86 9.94
C VAL A 453 8.81 34.84 9.87
N LEU A 454 9.53 34.87 8.74
CA LEU A 454 10.61 35.81 8.48
C LEU A 454 10.14 37.26 8.52
N MET A 455 9.04 37.59 7.82
CA MET A 455 8.45 38.93 7.79
C MET A 455 8.06 39.40 9.19
N GLN A 456 7.32 38.59 9.96
CA GLN A 456 6.87 38.96 11.30
C GLN A 456 8.04 39.15 12.29
N ARG A 457 9.09 38.33 12.19
CA ARG A 457 10.33 38.52 12.98
C ARG A 457 11.07 39.79 12.56
N TYR A 458 11.15 40.09 11.26
CA TYR A 458 11.80 41.28 10.73
C TYR A 458 11.07 42.57 11.14
N GLU A 459 9.74 42.62 11.03
CA GLU A 459 8.94 43.76 11.49
C GLU A 459 9.14 44.04 12.98
N LYS A 460 9.09 43.00 13.82
CA LYS A 460 9.42 43.10 15.25
C LYS A 460 10.87 43.54 15.50
N ALA A 461 11.82 43.17 14.65
CA ALA A 461 13.21 43.61 14.74
C ALA A 461 13.34 45.10 14.44
N CYS A 462 12.70 45.59 13.37
CA CYS A 462 12.66 47.00 13.03
C CYS A 462 11.99 47.83 14.13
N ALA A 463 10.85 47.39 14.67
CA ALA A 463 10.17 48.06 15.78
C ALA A 463 11.05 48.13 17.04
N ARG A 464 11.68 47.01 17.44
CA ARG A 464 12.61 46.97 18.60
C ARG A 464 13.85 47.83 18.37
N ALA A 465 14.37 47.89 17.16
CA ALA A 465 15.49 48.78 16.80
C ALA A 465 15.08 50.26 16.81
N GLN A 466 13.86 50.60 16.39
CA GLN A 466 13.29 51.95 16.52
C GLN A 466 13.07 52.33 17.99
N GLU A 467 12.52 51.45 18.83
CA GLU A 467 12.43 51.66 20.28
C GLU A 467 13.81 51.92 20.91
N ILE A 468 14.82 51.12 20.55
CA ILE A 468 16.19 51.31 21.04
C ILE A 468 16.76 52.66 20.58
N ARG A 469 16.51 53.06 19.33
CA ARG A 469 16.92 54.38 18.81
C ARG A 469 16.21 55.55 19.49
N VAL A 470 14.94 55.42 19.85
CA VAL A 470 14.20 56.44 20.61
C VAL A 470 14.74 56.51 22.05
N LYS A 471 14.91 55.36 22.71
CA LYS A 471 15.42 55.27 24.10
C LYS A 471 16.87 55.74 24.26
N HIS A 472 17.72 55.59 23.23
CA HIS A 472 19.08 56.14 23.22
C HIS A 472 19.15 57.57 22.62
N GLY A 473 18.08 58.04 21.97
CA GLY A 473 18.00 59.39 21.39
C GLY A 473 18.04 60.50 22.45
N GLU A 474 17.58 60.21 23.67
CA GLU A 474 17.67 61.13 24.82
C GLU A 474 18.91 60.87 25.71
N THR A 475 19.67 59.80 25.48
CA THR A 475 20.94 59.52 26.19
C THR A 475 21.87 58.63 25.38
N THR A 476 22.94 59.21 24.83
CA THR A 476 24.25 58.53 24.72
C THR A 476 25.39 59.54 24.55
N VAL A 477 26.01 59.94 25.67
CA VAL A 477 27.39 60.43 25.61
C VAL A 477 28.28 59.20 25.41
N ILE A 478 28.82 59.02 24.21
CA ILE A 478 29.71 57.90 23.89
C ILE A 478 31.10 58.19 24.47
N ALA A 479 31.32 57.80 25.73
CA ALA A 479 32.65 57.71 26.30
C ALA A 479 33.38 56.52 25.66
N VAL A 480 34.46 56.79 24.90
CA VAL A 480 35.29 55.78 24.23
C VAL A 480 36.50 55.44 25.10
N PRO A 481 36.65 54.18 25.57
CA PRO A 481 37.92 53.65 26.06
C PRO A 481 38.70 53.04 24.88
N SER A 482 39.94 53.48 24.69
CA SER A 482 40.75 53.10 23.52
C SER A 482 41.78 52.00 23.81
N ASN A 483 41.75 50.93 22.99
CA ASN A 483 42.88 50.02 22.71
C ASN A 483 43.47 49.17 23.88
N PRO A 484 44.38 48.19 23.62
CA PRO A 484 44.75 47.57 22.34
C PRO A 484 44.70 46.02 22.31
N THR A 485 44.91 45.47 21.12
CA THR A 485 45.24 44.07 20.78
C THR A 485 46.35 43.42 21.64
N SER A 486 46.15 42.16 22.07
CA SER A 486 47.26 41.19 22.17
C SER A 486 46.85 39.70 22.18
N ARG A 487 47.20 39.00 21.08
CA ARG A 487 47.73 37.62 21.01
C ARG A 487 46.86 36.41 21.48
N PRO A 488 46.72 35.33 20.67
CA PRO A 488 46.15 34.06 21.12
C PRO A 488 47.16 33.20 21.89
N SER A 489 46.68 32.32 22.78
CA SER A 489 47.49 31.25 23.37
C SER A 489 46.90 29.89 23.07
N SER A 490 47.69 29.06 22.38
CA SER A 490 47.56 27.60 22.51
C SER A 490 48.06 27.18 23.89
N VAL A 491 47.49 26.11 24.45
CA VAL A 491 48.18 25.13 25.31
C VAL A 491 47.37 23.84 25.23
N ALA A 492 48.06 22.72 24.99
CA ALA A 492 47.49 21.39 25.20
C ALA A 492 47.82 20.92 26.63
N GLY A 493 46.82 20.46 27.37
CA GLY A 493 46.97 19.92 28.73
C GLY A 493 46.33 18.54 28.82
N VAL A 494 47.13 17.54 29.21
CA VAL A 494 46.76 16.11 29.25
C VAL A 494 46.72 15.62 30.71
N SER A 495 46.06 14.47 30.94
CA SER A 495 45.94 13.67 32.17
C SER A 495 44.63 13.90 32.98
N VAL A 496 43.77 12.90 33.23
CA VAL A 496 43.91 11.57 33.90
C VAL A 496 43.88 11.74 35.43
N SER A 497 43.00 11.07 36.22
CA SER A 497 41.88 10.15 35.91
C SER A 497 40.76 10.26 36.99
N HIS A 498 39.72 9.41 37.08
CA HIS A 498 39.76 8.11 37.77
C HIS A 498 38.51 7.22 37.52
N SER A 499 38.68 5.90 37.74
CA SER A 499 37.68 4.88 38.12
C SER A 499 36.43 4.60 37.27
N THR A 500 36.47 3.42 36.63
CA THR A 500 35.37 2.52 36.24
C THR A 500 34.65 1.92 37.48
N PRO A 501 33.54 1.11 37.41
CA PRO A 501 33.11 0.28 36.26
C PRO A 501 31.59 0.07 35.99
N LYS A 502 31.32 -0.60 34.84
CA LYS A 502 30.38 -1.72 34.53
C LYS A 502 29.22 -2.04 35.53
N GLU A 503 28.03 -2.52 35.13
CA GLU A 503 27.60 -3.13 33.85
C GLU A 503 26.05 -3.18 33.70
N THR A 504 25.57 -3.98 32.73
CA THR A 504 24.22 -4.54 32.52
C THR A 504 23.26 -3.84 31.53
N ASP A 505 22.72 -4.68 30.64
CA ASP A 505 22.11 -4.34 29.36
C ASP A 505 20.66 -3.83 29.42
N LYS A 506 20.29 -3.09 28.37
CA LYS A 506 18.90 -2.78 28.04
C LYS A 506 18.25 -3.97 27.33
N ALA A 507 17.47 -4.77 28.05
CA ALA A 507 16.63 -5.78 27.42
C ALA A 507 15.46 -5.12 26.64
N VAL A 508 15.50 -5.20 25.31
CA VAL A 508 14.39 -4.77 24.44
C VAL A 508 13.31 -5.86 24.44
N PRO A 509 12.01 -5.54 24.68
CA PRO A 509 10.93 -6.52 24.57
C PRO A 509 10.83 -7.11 23.15
N SER A 510 11.02 -8.42 23.05
CA SER A 510 10.92 -9.16 21.78
C SER A 510 9.46 -9.45 21.43
N TYR A 511 9.11 -9.47 20.13
CA TYR A 511 7.71 -9.49 19.65
C TYR A 511 6.91 -10.79 19.96
N LYS A 512 7.49 -11.73 20.71
CA LYS A 512 7.08 -13.14 20.75
C LYS A 512 5.97 -13.49 21.75
N GLU A 513 5.54 -12.56 22.61
CA GLU A 513 4.54 -12.85 23.66
C GLU A 513 3.11 -12.35 23.37
N MET A 514 2.87 -11.60 22.28
CA MET A 514 1.52 -11.12 21.94
C MET A 514 0.62 -12.14 21.23
N VAL A 515 1.07 -13.37 21.01
CA VAL A 515 0.32 -14.41 20.26
C VAL A 515 -0.15 -15.54 21.19
N GLN A 516 -0.94 -15.19 22.22
CA GLN A 516 -1.64 -16.20 23.05
C GLN A 516 -2.87 -15.64 23.80
N ARG A 517 -3.90 -15.21 23.06
CA ARG A 517 -5.29 -15.20 23.52
C ARG A 517 -6.23 -15.65 22.42
N GLU A 518 -7.05 -16.65 22.71
CA GLU A 518 -8.19 -17.03 21.87
C GLU A 518 -9.32 -16.00 22.03
N PRO A 519 -10.01 -15.60 20.94
CA PRO A 519 -11.24 -14.83 21.03
C PRO A 519 -12.42 -15.73 21.43
N VAL A 520 -13.18 -15.31 22.45
CA VAL A 520 -14.42 -15.99 22.87
C VAL A 520 -15.50 -15.85 21.80
N ARG A 521 -16.30 -16.91 21.58
CA ARG A 521 -17.43 -16.88 20.64
C ARG A 521 -18.49 -15.84 21.03
N GLY A 522 -18.89 -15.02 20.07
CA GLY A 522 -20.24 -14.43 20.04
C GLY A 522 -21.28 -15.42 19.46
N PRO A 523 -22.58 -15.14 19.61
CA PRO A 523 -23.64 -15.95 19.01
C PRO A 523 -23.69 -15.79 17.49
N ALA A 524 -24.31 -16.76 16.80
CA ALA A 524 -24.45 -16.74 15.34
C ALA A 524 -25.46 -15.68 14.86
N SER A 525 -25.12 -15.05 13.74
CA SER A 525 -26.10 -14.62 12.74
C SER A 525 -25.86 -15.53 11.53
N ASP A 526 -26.93 -16.14 11.01
CA ASP A 526 -26.89 -16.67 9.64
C ASP A 526 -26.89 -15.49 8.63
N GLU A 527 -26.71 -15.82 7.35
CA GLU A 527 -26.57 -14.90 6.20
C GLU A 527 -25.22 -14.14 6.09
N GLU A 528 -24.12 -14.89 5.93
CA GLU A 528 -22.96 -14.44 5.15
C GLU A 528 -22.39 -15.64 4.34
N GLU A 529 -22.08 -15.46 3.05
CA GLU A 529 -21.58 -16.56 2.20
C GLU A 529 -20.17 -17.02 2.60
N ASP A 530 -19.89 -18.31 2.47
CA ASP A 530 -18.80 -19.02 3.16
C ASP A 530 -17.39 -18.60 2.70
N ILE A 531 -16.85 -17.53 3.31
CA ILE A 531 -15.49 -17.01 3.06
C ILE A 531 -14.44 -18.08 3.41
N PRO A 532 -13.69 -18.63 2.44
CA PRO A 532 -12.85 -19.80 2.68
C PRO A 532 -11.77 -19.55 3.74
N SER A 533 -11.92 -20.23 4.89
CA SER A 533 -11.05 -20.01 6.05
C SER A 533 -9.54 -20.10 5.72
N ARG A 534 -8.71 -19.38 6.49
CA ARG A 534 -7.24 -19.41 6.38
C ARG A 534 -6.66 -20.84 6.35
N CYS A 535 -7.31 -21.79 7.02
CA CYS A 535 -6.92 -23.21 7.03
C CYS A 535 -7.34 -23.98 5.76
N TYR A 536 -8.40 -23.56 5.06
CA TYR A 536 -8.73 -24.04 3.72
C TYR A 536 -7.70 -23.53 2.71
N LEU A 537 -7.50 -22.20 2.63
CA LEU A 537 -6.54 -21.56 1.72
C LEU A 537 -5.12 -22.11 1.88
N LYS A 538 -4.65 -22.32 3.13
CA LYS A 538 -3.34 -22.91 3.40
C LYS A 538 -3.22 -24.36 2.89
N ARG A 539 -4.28 -25.17 2.96
CA ARG A 539 -4.30 -26.54 2.41
C ARG A 539 -4.33 -26.54 0.89
N GLN A 540 -5.11 -25.64 0.28
CA GLN A 540 -5.16 -25.50 -1.18
C GLN A 540 -3.80 -25.04 -1.75
N ALA A 541 -3.15 -24.07 -1.11
CA ALA A 541 -1.79 -23.65 -1.47
C ALA A 541 -0.77 -24.79 -1.34
N GLN A 542 -0.83 -25.58 -0.26
CA GLN A 542 0.05 -26.74 -0.08
C GLN A 542 -0.17 -27.79 -1.19
N LEU A 543 -1.42 -28.11 -1.53
CA LEU A 543 -1.74 -29.03 -2.64
C LEU A 543 -1.19 -28.54 -4.00
N ILE A 544 -1.21 -27.24 -4.25
CA ILE A 544 -0.63 -26.64 -5.47
C ILE A 544 0.90 -26.75 -5.49
N VAL A 545 1.57 -26.60 -4.33
CA VAL A 545 3.02 -26.83 -4.19
C VAL A 545 3.34 -28.31 -4.39
N ASP A 546 2.68 -29.21 -3.67
CA ASP A 546 2.95 -30.65 -3.69
C ASP A 546 2.73 -31.26 -5.08
N THR A 547 1.71 -30.81 -5.82
CA THR A 547 1.45 -31.24 -7.20
C THR A 547 2.49 -30.72 -8.20
N LYS A 548 3.01 -29.50 -8.03
CA LYS A 548 4.09 -28.97 -8.89
C LYS A 548 5.46 -29.59 -8.57
N CYS A 549 5.76 -29.84 -7.30
CA CYS A 549 7.00 -30.52 -6.87
C CYS A 549 7.13 -31.95 -7.41
N ARG A 550 6.02 -32.60 -7.81
CA ARG A 550 6.02 -34.01 -8.26
C ARG A 550 6.53 -34.25 -9.69
N ARG A 551 6.94 -33.21 -10.44
CA ARG A 551 7.51 -33.33 -11.80
C ARG A 551 9.02 -33.11 -11.88
N LYS A 552 9.82 -34.04 -11.32
CA LYS A 552 11.25 -34.17 -11.66
C LYS A 552 11.78 -35.61 -11.59
N GLY A 553 11.03 -36.55 -12.16
CA GLY A 553 11.49 -37.92 -12.34
C GLY A 553 12.54 -38.03 -13.45
N LEU A 554 13.81 -38.25 -13.09
CA LEU A 554 14.83 -38.66 -14.06
C LEU A 554 14.47 -40.05 -14.59
N ARG A 555 14.22 -40.18 -15.90
CA ARG A 555 14.28 -41.47 -16.58
C ARG A 555 15.75 -41.81 -16.84
N GLY A 556 16.26 -42.85 -16.16
CA GLY A 556 17.52 -43.46 -16.55
C GLY A 556 17.38 -44.15 -17.91
N PHE A 557 18.41 -44.05 -18.76
CA PHE A 557 18.47 -44.81 -20.01
C PHE A 557 18.62 -46.30 -19.71
N PRO A 558 17.88 -47.20 -20.37
CA PRO A 558 18.17 -48.63 -20.34
C PRO A 558 19.46 -48.90 -21.11
N ARG A 559 20.37 -49.68 -20.54
CA ARG A 559 21.52 -50.22 -21.28
C ARG A 559 21.10 -51.43 -22.11
N LYS A 560 21.29 -51.35 -23.43
CA LYS A 560 21.84 -52.43 -24.26
C LYS A 560 22.43 -51.83 -25.53
#